data_AF-A0A7C1BY06-F1
#
_entry.id   AF-A0A7C1BY06-F1
#
_cell.length_a   1.000
_cell.length_b   1.000
_cell.length_c   1.000
_cell.angle_alpha   90.00
_cell.angle_beta   90.00
_cell.angle_gamma   90.00
#
_symmetry.space_group_name_H-M   'P 1'
#
loop_
_entity.id
_entity.type
_entity.pdbx_description
1 polymer ?
#
loop_
_entity_poly.entity_id
_entity_poly.type
_entity_poly.pdbx_seq_one_letter_code
_entity_poly.pdbx_strand_id
1 'polypeptide(L)' 'ENRVSVARMRYNESVQMLNTYIRTFFGRFFASLAGVSSAEYYEIPKGEEAAPKVNF' A
#
# COMPACT_ATOMS: atom_id res chain seq x y z
N GLU A 1 17.56 -4.49 8.42
CA GLU A 1 16.09 -4.50 8.61
C GLU A 1 15.35 -3.25 8.14
N ASN A 2 15.81 -2.02 8.38
CA ASN A 2 14.98 -0.82 8.15
C ASN A 2 14.59 -0.49 6.69
N ARG A 3 15.20 -1.07 5.66
CA ARG A 3 14.89 -0.72 4.26
C ARG A 3 13.56 -1.30 3.76
N VAL A 4 13.20 -2.50 4.23
CA VAL A 4 11.95 -3.18 3.81
C VAL A 4 10.73 -2.47 4.42
N SER A 5 10.81 -2.10 5.70
CA SER A 5 9.75 -1.35 6.38
C SER A 5 9.56 0.05 5.79
N VAL A 6 10.65 0.75 5.42
CA VAL A 6 10.57 2.06 4.77
C VAL A 6 9.98 1.94 3.36
N ALA A 7 10.43 0.97 2.55
CA ALA A 7 9.88 0.75 1.22
C ALA A 7 8.37 0.45 1.26
N ARG A 8 7.92 -0.36 2.23
CA ARG A 8 6.50 -0.64 2.47
C ARG A 8 5.71 0.62 2.82
N MET A 9 6.22 1.42 3.74
CA MET A 9 5.57 2.67 4.13
C MET A 9 5.41 3.59 2.92
N ARG A 10 6.45 3.74 2.10
CA ARG A 10 6.40 4.55 0.87
C ARG A 10 5.41 4.02 -0.15
N TYR A 11 5.31 2.70 -0.31
CA TYR A 11 4.31 2.08 -1.17
C TYR A 11 2.89 2.38 -0.67
N ASN A 12 2.64 2.15 0.62
CA ASN A 12 1.32 2.38 1.23
C ASN A 12 0.91 3.85 1.21
N GLU A 13 1.83 4.78 1.44
CA GLU A 13 1.60 6.23 1.27
C GLU A 13 1.15 6.57 -0.15
N SER A 14 1.81 6.00 -1.16
CA SER A 14 1.49 6.24 -2.56
C SER A 14 0.10 5.69 -2.94
N VAL A 15 -0.21 4.47 -2.47
CA VAL A 15 -1.53 3.86 -2.61
C VAL A 15 -2.61 4.67 -1.91
N GLN A 16 -2.33 5.20 -0.71
CA GLN A 16 -3.26 6.04 0.03
C GLN A 16 -3.61 7.32 -0.73
N MET A 17 -2.60 8.01 -1.27
CA MET A 17 -2.81 9.22 -2.08
C MET A 17 -3.65 8.91 -3.32
N LEU A 18 -3.33 7.84 -4.04
CA LEU A 18 -4.09 7.40 -5.22
C LEU A 18 -5.56 7.10 -4.85
N ASN A 19 -5.79 6.30 -3.81
CA ASN A 19 -7.13 5.93 -3.37
C ASN A 19 -7.95 7.13 -2.90
N THR A 20 -7.30 8.07 -2.21
CA THR A 20 -7.93 9.32 -1.77
C THR A 20 -8.31 10.17 -2.96
N TYR A 21 -7.42 10.29 -3.94
CA TYR A 21 -7.68 11.01 -5.19
C TYR A 21 -8.85 10.39 -5.95
N ILE A 22 -8.83 9.07 -6.18
CA ILE A 22 -9.89 8.32 -6.85
C ILE A 22 -11.24 8.45 -6.13
N ARG A 23 -11.29 8.70 -4.82
CA ARG A 23 -12.56 8.95 -4.11
C ARG A 23 -13.17 10.33 -4.37
N THR A 24 -12.40 11.29 -4.87
CA THR A 24 -12.92 12.62 -5.21
C THR A 24 -13.74 12.59 -6.50
N PHE A 25 -14.63 13.58 -6.70
CA PHE A 25 -15.45 13.66 -7.91
C PHE A 25 -14.60 13.69 -9.20
N PHE A 26 -13.57 14.54 -9.24
CA PHE A 26 -12.66 14.62 -10.38
C PHE A 26 -11.79 13.37 -10.51
N GLY A 27 -11.28 12.85 -9.40
CA GLY A 27 -10.47 11.63 -9.45
C GLY A 27 -11.24 10.42 -9.93
N ARG A 28 -12.53 10.25 -9.56
CA ARG A 28 -13.40 9.20 -10.12
C ARG A 28 -13.54 9.31 -11.64
N PHE A 29 -13.71 10.52 -12.15
CA PHE A 29 -13.83 10.77 -13.59
C PHE A 29 -12.55 10.37 -14.33
N PHE A 30 -11.39 10.84 -13.86
CA PHE A 30 -10.11 10.48 -14.47
C PHE A 30 -9.77 8.99 -14.31
N ALA A 31 -10.08 8.40 -13.15
CA ALA A 31 -9.89 6.99 -12.87
C ALA A 31 -10.74 6.11 -13.82
N SER A 32 -12.00 6.47 -14.01
CA SER A 32 -12.90 5.81 -14.97
C SER A 32 -12.40 5.94 -16.41
N LEU A 33 -11.88 7.11 -16.79
CA LEU A 33 -11.34 7.35 -18.14
C LEU A 33 -10.04 6.55 -18.39
N ALA A 34 -9.19 6.44 -17.36
CA ALA A 34 -7.94 5.69 -17.41
C ALA A 34 -8.12 4.18 -17.17
N GLY A 35 -9.31 3.72 -16.79
CA GLY A 35 -9.58 2.33 -16.41
C GLY A 35 -8.86 1.89 -15.13
N VAL A 36 -8.50 2.84 -14.26
CA VAL A 36 -7.77 2.59 -13.01
C VAL A 36 -8.74 2.63 -11.84
N SER A 37 -8.66 1.64 -10.94
CA SER A 37 -9.43 1.59 -9.69
C SER A 37 -8.53 1.76 -8.47
N SER A 38 -9.13 1.85 -7.28
CA SER A 38 -8.38 1.90 -6.03
C SER A 38 -7.41 0.71 -5.93
N ALA A 39 -6.17 0.98 -5.51
CA ALA A 39 -5.14 -0.02 -5.29
C ALA A 39 -5.20 -0.57 -3.85
N GLU A 40 -4.83 -1.83 -3.65
CA GLU A 40 -4.75 -2.43 -2.32
C GLU A 40 -3.46 -2.02 -1.58
N TYR A 41 -3.57 -1.84 -0.27
CA TYR A 41 -2.42 -1.61 0.60
C TYR A 41 -1.58 -2.87 0.70
N TYR A 42 -0.26 -2.70 0.79
CA TYR A 42 0.64 -3.79 1.10
C TYR A 42 0.65 -4.01 2.61
N GLU A 43 -0.19 -4.93 3.06
CA GLU A 43 -0.22 -5.42 4.45
C GLU A 43 0.61 -6.70 4.58
N ILE A 44 1.31 -6.87 5.70
CA ILE A 44 1.96 -8.14 6.00
C ILE A 44 0.87 -9.12 6.45
N PRO A 45 0.80 -10.35 5.94
CA PRO A 45 0.08 -11.39 6.65
C PRO A 45 0.66 -11.47 8.06
N LYS A 46 -0.19 -11.36 9.09
CA LYS A 46 0.19 -11.37 10.52
C LYS A 46 1.06 -12.56 10.96
N GLY A 47 1.31 -13.54 10.08
CA GLY A 47 2.19 -14.69 10.31
C GLY A 47 3.68 -14.47 9.96
N GLU A 48 4.04 -13.43 9.21
CA GLU A 48 5.44 -13.20 8.77
C GLU A 48 6.26 -12.28 9.70
N GLU A 49 5.65 -11.69 10.73
CA GLU A 49 6.37 -11.03 11.83
C GLU A 49 7.01 -12.00 12.83
N ALA A 50 6.81 -13.32 12.66
CA ALA A 50 7.55 -14.32 13.41
C ALA A 50 8.98 -14.43 12.86
N ALA A 51 9.81 -13.43 13.16
CA ALA A 51 11.26 -13.58 13.09
C ALA A 51 11.63 -14.90 13.78
N PRO A 52 12.38 -15.81 13.11
CA PRO A 52 12.79 -17.05 13.77
C PRO A 52 13.61 -16.66 15.01
N LYS A 53 13.10 -17.01 16.19
CA LYS A 53 13.88 -16.96 17.44
C LYS A 53 15.02 -17.98 17.29
N VAL A 54 16.14 -17.55 16.72
CA VAL A 54 17.39 -18.31 16.79
C VAL A 54 17.91 -18.18 18.22
N ASN A 55 17.57 -19.18 19.03
CA ASN A 55 18.35 -19.52 20.22
C ASN A 55 19.64 -20.19 19.73
N PHE A 56 20.78 -19.54 19.97
CA PHE A 56 22.08 -20.19 20.07
C PHE A 56 22.74 -19.74 21.36
#